data_AF-A0A096B059-F1
#
_entry.id   AF-A0A096B059-F1
#
_cell.length_a   1.000
_cell.length_b   1.000
_cell.length_c   1.000
_cell.angle_alpha   90.00
_cell.angle_beta   90.00
_cell.angle_gamma   90.00
#
_symmetry.space_group_name_H-M   'P 1'
#
loop_
_entity.id
_entity.type
_entity.pdbx_description
1 polymer ?
#
loop_
_entity_poly.entity_id
_entity_poly.type
_entity_poly.pdbx_seq_one_letter_code
_entity_poly.pdbx_strand_id
1 'polypeptide(L)'
;MGMIGAAVGAAGSIFGGISATMAMNKMKANVEAQKRENQDWYDRRYNEDSTQRADAQKILTMTQESIKKNNKAAAASQAVMGGTDESTAAAKEANNKALAEATSTIAVNGDKRKDAIEGQYRERDAALNQELNQIEKDKAAAIGQAVQGVSSAASSLPF
;
A
#
# COMPACT_ATOMS: atom_id res chain seq x y z
N MET A 1 9.44 4.18 17.92
CA MET A 1 10.36 3.52 18.87
C MET A 1 9.84 2.12 19.17
N GLY A 2 10.17 1.16 18.32
CA GLY A 2 9.96 -0.27 18.55
C GLY A 2 11.28 -0.96 18.31
N MET A 3 11.95 -1.38 19.38
CA MET A 3 13.24 -2.05 19.35
C MET A 3 13.09 -3.43 18.71
N ILE A 4 13.60 -3.60 17.48
CA ILE A 4 14.05 -4.93 17.05
C ILE A 4 15.47 -5.05 17.58
N GLY A 5 15.58 -5.75 18.71
CA GLY A 5 16.81 -5.93 19.45
C GLY A 5 17.89 -6.57 18.58
N ALA A 6 18.93 -5.78 18.32
CA ALA A 6 20.25 -6.29 18.01
C ALA A 6 20.80 -7.01 19.24
N ALA A 7 20.48 -8.31 19.36
CA ALA A 7 21.10 -9.16 20.37
C ALA A 7 21.12 -10.61 19.87
N VAL A 8 22.06 -10.89 18.97
CA VAL A 8 22.61 -12.25 18.87
C VAL A 8 24.06 -12.13 19.33
N GLY A 9 24.22 -12.29 20.65
CA GLY A 9 25.50 -12.41 21.31
C GLY A 9 26.21 -13.70 20.90
N ALA A 10 27.53 -13.66 21.02
CA ALA A 10 28.43 -14.77 20.81
C ALA A 10 27.96 -16.05 21.53
N ALA A 11 27.66 -17.10 20.75
CA ALA A 11 27.69 -18.47 21.21
C ALA A 11 28.78 -19.17 20.40
N GLY A 12 29.94 -19.30 21.05
CA GLY A 12 31.07 -20.05 20.54
C GLY A 12 30.76 -21.53 20.40
N SER A 13 31.69 -22.22 19.75
CA SER A 13 31.68 -23.61 19.32
C SER A 13 30.97 -23.87 18.00
N ILE A 14 31.64 -24.69 17.19
CA ILE A 14 31.34 -25.02 15.81
C ILE A 14 30.02 -25.79 15.74
N PHE A 15 28.89 -25.08 15.79
CA PHE A 15 27.59 -25.63 15.38
C PHE A 15 27.49 -25.44 13.86
N GLY A 16 27.95 -26.49 13.14
CA GLY A 16 28.25 -26.56 11.72
C GLY A 16 27.38 -25.74 10.76
N GLY A 17 27.98 -25.35 9.62
CA GLY A 17 27.37 -24.50 8.57
C GLY A 17 25.98 -24.92 8.07
N ILE A 18 25.51 -26.13 8.38
CA ILE A 18 24.14 -26.60 8.16
C ILE A 18 23.13 -25.80 9.01
N SER A 19 23.45 -25.48 10.28
CA SER A 19 22.54 -24.78 11.19
C SER A 19 22.30 -23.32 10.80
N ALA A 20 23.38 -22.60 10.46
CA ALA A 20 23.32 -21.24 9.92
C ALA A 20 22.53 -21.20 8.59
N THR A 21 22.78 -22.15 7.69
CA THR A 21 22.05 -22.27 6.42
C THR A 21 20.55 -22.53 6.64
N MET A 22 20.19 -23.36 7.61
CA MET A 22 18.78 -23.63 7.94
C MET A 22 18.09 -22.38 8.51
N ALA A 23 18.76 -21.62 9.39
CA ALA A 23 18.23 -20.36 9.91
C ALA A 23 18.01 -19.33 8.79
N MET A 24 18.98 -19.16 7.88
CA MET A 24 18.85 -18.26 6.72
C MET A 24 17.74 -18.71 5.77
N ASN A 25 17.56 -20.01 5.55
CA ASN A 25 16.45 -20.52 4.74
C ASN A 25 15.08 -20.23 5.38
N LYS A 26 14.96 -20.33 6.72
CA LYS A 26 13.74 -19.94 7.44
C LYS A 26 13.46 -18.44 7.33
N MET A 27 14.50 -17.61 7.43
CA MET A 27 14.37 -16.16 7.23
C MET A 27 13.91 -15.85 5.80
N LYS A 28 14.54 -16.46 4.78
CA LYS A 28 14.12 -16.32 3.38
C LYS A 28 12.65 -16.71 3.18
N ALA A 29 12.22 -17.86 3.72
CA ALA A 29 10.84 -18.31 3.62
C ALA A 29 9.85 -17.35 4.30
N ASN A 30 10.24 -16.73 5.43
CA ASN A 30 9.43 -15.72 6.10
C ASN A 30 9.30 -14.46 5.24
N VAL A 31 10.39 -13.94 4.68
CA VAL A 31 10.34 -12.76 3.81
C VAL A 31 9.54 -13.03 2.53
N GLU A 32 9.66 -14.22 1.94
CA GLU A 32 8.81 -14.63 0.81
C GLU A 32 7.32 -14.75 1.18
N ALA A 33 7.00 -15.19 2.40
CA ALA A 33 5.62 -15.17 2.89
C ALA A 33 5.11 -13.73 3.06
N GLN A 34 5.92 -12.84 3.63
CA GLN A 34 5.58 -11.41 3.74
C GLN A 34 5.41 -10.74 2.37
N LYS A 35 6.20 -11.12 1.36
CA LYS A 35 6.01 -10.63 -0.01
C LYS A 35 4.66 -11.07 -0.59
N ARG A 36 4.28 -12.34 -0.38
CA ARG A 36 2.96 -12.85 -0.79
C ARG A 36 1.84 -12.12 -0.07
N GLU A 37 1.93 -11.94 1.25
CA GLU A 37 0.94 -11.17 2.01
C GLU A 37 0.84 -9.71 1.55
N ASN A 38 1.97 -9.07 1.21
CA ASN A 38 1.99 -7.70 0.67
C ASN A 38 1.31 -7.63 -0.70
N GLN A 39 1.52 -8.64 -1.56
CA GLN A 39 0.86 -8.76 -2.85
C GLN A 39 -0.64 -9.01 -2.69
N ASP A 40 -1.04 -9.95 -1.84
CA ASP A 40 -2.46 -10.24 -1.55
C ASP A 40 -3.17 -9.01 -0.97
N TRP A 41 -2.49 -8.27 -0.09
CA TRP A 41 -3.00 -7.00 0.42
C TRP A 41 -3.16 -5.96 -0.68
N TYR A 42 -2.18 -5.81 -1.56
CA TYR A 42 -2.24 -4.89 -2.69
C TYR A 42 -3.38 -5.26 -3.64
N ASP A 43 -3.46 -6.51 -4.09
CA ASP A 43 -4.50 -7.00 -4.99
C ASP A 43 -5.89 -6.81 -4.37
N ARG A 44 -6.05 -7.10 -3.08
CA ARG A 44 -7.31 -6.83 -2.39
C ARG A 44 -7.63 -5.33 -2.36
N ARG A 45 -6.68 -4.47 -1.98
CA ARG A 45 -6.92 -3.03 -1.77
C ARG A 45 -7.08 -2.24 -3.06
N TYR A 46 -6.32 -2.60 -4.10
CA TYR A 46 -6.35 -1.98 -5.42
C TYR A 46 -7.64 -2.33 -6.18
N ASN A 47 -8.11 -3.58 -6.04
CA ASN A 47 -9.34 -4.05 -6.70
C ASN A 47 -10.62 -3.84 -5.88
N GLU A 48 -10.53 -3.47 -4.60
CA GLU A 48 -11.71 -3.18 -3.78
C GLU A 48 -12.45 -1.95 -4.33
N ASP A 49 -13.70 -2.16 -4.74
CA ASP A 49 -14.55 -1.22 -5.49
C ASP A 49 -14.54 0.19 -4.86
N SER A 50 -14.33 1.21 -5.70
CA SER A 50 -14.25 2.61 -5.29
C SER A 50 -15.62 3.26 -5.14
N THR A 51 -16.66 2.69 -5.74
CA THR A 51 -18.01 3.29 -5.80
C THR A 51 -18.90 2.92 -4.62
N GLN A 52 -18.63 1.81 -3.94
CA GLN A 52 -19.35 1.39 -2.73
C GLN A 52 -18.88 2.09 -1.46
N ARG A 53 -18.04 3.11 -1.59
CA ARG A 53 -17.31 3.69 -0.47
C ARG A 53 -18.03 4.91 0.14
N ALA A 54 -17.85 5.03 1.44
CA ALA A 54 -18.45 6.08 2.26
C ALA A 54 -18.00 7.50 1.85
N ASP A 55 -16.83 7.66 1.24
CA ASP A 55 -16.33 8.94 0.73
C ASP A 55 -17.08 9.40 -0.52
N ALA A 56 -17.30 8.50 -1.49
CA ALA A 56 -18.13 8.78 -2.66
C ALA A 56 -19.58 9.07 -2.26
N GLN A 57 -20.15 8.27 -1.36
CA GLN A 57 -21.49 8.52 -0.82
C GLN A 57 -21.58 9.84 -0.06
N LYS A 58 -20.57 10.21 0.73
CA LYS A 58 -20.52 11.48 1.44
C LYS A 58 -20.45 12.66 0.48
N ILE A 59 -19.62 12.59 -0.56
CA ILE A 59 -19.54 13.64 -1.59
C ILE A 59 -20.90 13.80 -2.28
N LEU A 60 -21.54 12.69 -2.70
CA LEU A 60 -22.87 12.73 -3.30
C LEU A 60 -23.93 13.31 -2.34
N THR A 61 -23.93 12.94 -1.06
CA THR A 61 -24.85 13.47 -0.06
C THR A 61 -24.65 14.97 0.13
N MET A 62 -23.42 15.45 0.29
CA MET A 62 -23.13 16.88 0.43
C MET A 62 -23.56 17.66 -0.82
N THR A 63 -23.33 17.10 -2.01
CA THR A 63 -23.79 17.70 -3.27
C THR A 63 -25.30 17.75 -3.36
N GLN A 64 -26.01 16.68 -2.98
CA GLN A 64 -27.47 16.66 -2.93
C GLN A 64 -28.02 17.70 -1.94
N GLU A 65 -27.41 17.84 -0.77
CA GLU A 65 -27.79 18.86 0.22
C GLU A 65 -27.58 20.28 -0.31
N SER A 66 -26.45 20.52 -0.98
CA SER A 66 -26.16 21.80 -1.63
C SER A 66 -27.18 22.14 -2.72
N ILE A 67 -27.48 21.17 -3.60
CA ILE A 67 -28.51 21.29 -4.64
C ILE A 67 -29.88 21.59 -4.02
N LYS A 68 -30.28 20.86 -2.97
CA LYS A 68 -31.56 21.11 -2.27
C LYS A 68 -31.62 22.51 -1.67
N LYS A 69 -30.53 22.97 -1.04
CA LYS A 69 -30.46 24.31 -0.45
C LYS A 69 -30.57 25.40 -1.53
N ASN A 70 -29.86 25.24 -2.64
CA ASN A 70 -29.90 26.16 -3.77
C ASN A 70 -31.28 26.21 -4.42
N ASN A 71 -31.91 25.06 -4.65
CA ASN A 71 -33.26 24.98 -5.18
C ASN A 71 -34.29 25.61 -4.23
N LYS A 72 -34.16 25.42 -2.91
CA LYS A 72 -35.04 26.05 -1.92
C LYS A 72 -34.89 27.57 -1.90
N ALA A 73 -33.66 28.07 -2.00
CA ALA A 73 -33.40 29.51 -2.10
C ALA A 73 -33.94 30.11 -3.41
N ALA A 74 -33.73 29.41 -4.54
CA ALA A 74 -34.27 29.81 -5.83
C ALA A 74 -35.81 29.85 -5.81
N ALA A 75 -36.46 28.81 -5.30
CA ALA A 75 -37.92 28.77 -5.16
C ALA A 75 -38.46 29.87 -4.24
N ALA A 76 -37.78 30.17 -3.12
CA ALA A 76 -38.16 31.28 -2.24
C ALA A 76 -38.03 32.64 -2.95
N SER A 77 -36.97 32.84 -3.74
CA SER A 77 -36.81 34.07 -4.53
C SER A 77 -37.84 34.18 -5.66
N GLN A 78 -38.17 33.07 -6.34
CA GLN A 78 -39.20 33.02 -7.37
C GLN A 78 -40.59 33.32 -6.81
N ALA A 79 -40.90 32.85 -5.59
CA ALA A 79 -42.17 33.11 -4.93
C ALA A 79 -42.36 34.59 -4.55
N VAL A 80 -41.27 35.33 -4.33
CA VAL A 80 -41.31 36.75 -3.93
C VAL A 80 -41.17 37.69 -5.13
N MET A 81 -40.35 37.34 -6.12
CA MET A 81 -40.01 38.20 -7.25
C MET A 81 -40.74 37.87 -8.56
N GLY A 82 -41.45 36.74 -8.64
CA GLY A 82 -42.09 36.27 -9.87
C GLY A 82 -41.07 35.59 -10.79
N GLY A 83 -40.82 34.30 -10.57
CA GLY A 83 -39.79 33.53 -11.29
C GLY A 83 -40.09 33.36 -12.79
N THR A 84 -39.17 33.77 -13.65
CA THR A 84 -39.18 33.48 -15.10
C THR A 84 -38.50 32.14 -15.41
N ASP A 85 -38.84 31.54 -16.55
CA ASP A 85 -38.29 30.25 -17.01
C ASP A 85 -36.75 30.21 -17.02
N GLU A 86 -36.08 31.35 -17.32
CA GLU A 86 -34.62 31.48 -17.27
C GLU A 86 -34.03 31.14 -15.90
N SER A 87 -34.67 31.56 -14.80
CA SER A 87 -34.15 31.30 -13.44
C SER A 87 -34.18 29.80 -13.08
N THR A 88 -35.19 29.07 -13.57
CA THR A 88 -35.30 27.60 -13.45
C THR A 88 -34.28 26.87 -14.31
N ALA A 89 -34.00 27.37 -15.51
CA ALA A 89 -32.97 26.83 -16.39
C ALA A 89 -31.57 27.01 -15.78
N ALA A 90 -31.25 28.21 -15.27
CA ALA A 90 -29.99 28.49 -14.60
C ALA A 90 -29.77 27.64 -13.35
N ALA A 91 -30.82 27.42 -12.54
CA ALA A 91 -30.74 26.54 -11.38
C ALA A 91 -30.47 25.07 -11.77
N LYS A 92 -31.10 24.57 -12.84
CA LYS A 92 -30.85 23.22 -13.36
C LYS A 92 -29.42 23.07 -13.87
N GLU A 93 -28.91 24.05 -14.60
CA GLU A 93 -27.53 24.04 -15.10
C GLU A 93 -26.52 24.02 -13.94
N ALA A 94 -26.70 24.88 -12.93
CA ALA A 94 -25.85 24.91 -11.74
C ALA A 94 -25.86 23.58 -10.98
N ASN A 95 -27.02 22.93 -10.85
CA ASN A 95 -27.15 21.63 -10.20
C ASN A 95 -26.43 20.52 -11.00
N ASN A 96 -26.59 20.51 -12.32
CA ASN A 96 -25.91 19.55 -13.20
C ASN A 96 -24.39 19.72 -13.11
N LYS A 97 -23.90 20.96 -13.07
CA LYS A 97 -22.48 21.26 -12.90
C LYS A 97 -21.95 20.77 -11.56
N ALA A 98 -22.68 21.01 -10.46
CA ALA A 98 -22.32 20.54 -9.13
C ALA A 98 -22.27 19.00 -9.07
N LEU A 99 -23.19 18.31 -9.75
CA LEU A 99 -23.18 16.85 -9.84
C LEU A 99 -21.96 16.35 -10.64
N ALA A 100 -21.67 16.96 -11.79
CA ALA A 100 -20.53 16.61 -12.63
C ALA A 100 -19.19 16.83 -11.91
N GLU A 101 -19.05 17.95 -11.19
CA GLU A 101 -17.86 18.28 -10.39
C GLU A 101 -17.69 17.31 -9.20
N ALA A 102 -18.79 16.92 -8.56
CA ALA A 102 -18.78 15.90 -7.51
C ALA A 102 -18.32 14.54 -8.07
N THR A 103 -18.85 14.10 -9.21
CA THR A 103 -18.42 12.88 -9.88
C THR A 103 -16.94 12.95 -10.28
N SER A 104 -16.47 14.07 -10.83
CA SER A 104 -15.06 14.28 -11.16
C SER A 104 -14.17 14.20 -9.92
N THR A 105 -14.58 14.82 -8.81
CA THR A 105 -13.86 14.76 -7.54
C THR A 105 -13.78 13.34 -6.99
N ILE A 106 -14.86 12.57 -7.09
CA ILE A 106 -14.89 11.16 -6.69
C ILE A 106 -13.89 10.34 -7.52
N ALA A 107 -13.86 10.53 -8.84
CA ALA A 107 -12.91 9.86 -9.71
C ALA A 107 -11.45 10.19 -9.34
N VAL A 108 -11.13 11.48 -9.19
CA VAL A 108 -9.78 11.94 -8.82
C VAL A 108 -9.34 11.40 -7.45
N ASN A 109 -10.24 11.37 -6.47
CA ASN A 109 -9.93 10.80 -5.16
C ASN A 109 -9.70 9.28 -5.22
N GLY A 110 -10.44 8.59 -6.09
CA GLY A 110 -10.22 7.17 -6.38
C GLY A 110 -8.82 6.91 -6.93
N ASP A 111 -8.39 7.68 -7.93
CA ASP A 111 -7.06 7.54 -8.54
C ASP A 111 -5.94 7.86 -7.55
N LYS A 112 -6.04 8.99 -6.82
CA LYS A 112 -5.05 9.34 -5.78
C LYS A 112 -4.87 8.26 -4.73
N ARG A 113 -5.94 7.54 -4.39
CA ARG A 113 -5.86 6.44 -3.44
C ARG A 113 -5.17 5.22 -4.06
N LYS A 114 -5.47 4.88 -5.32
CA LYS A 114 -4.76 3.81 -6.03
C LYS A 114 -3.27 4.10 -6.10
N ASP A 115 -2.90 5.33 -6.46
CA ASP A 115 -1.51 5.78 -6.48
C ASP A 115 -0.85 5.68 -5.10
N ALA A 116 -1.57 6.04 -4.03
CA ALA A 116 -1.07 5.91 -2.66
C ALA A 116 -0.89 4.44 -2.23
N ILE A 117 -1.82 3.55 -2.59
CA ILE A 117 -1.73 2.10 -2.33
C ILE A 117 -0.55 1.50 -3.12
N GLU A 118 -0.40 1.87 -4.39
CA GLU A 118 0.71 1.44 -5.24
C GLU A 118 2.06 1.95 -4.69
N GLY A 119 2.09 3.19 -4.21
CA GLY A 119 3.25 3.77 -3.51
C GLY A 119 3.64 2.96 -2.27
N GLN A 120 2.68 2.66 -1.40
CA GLN A 120 2.90 1.85 -0.20
C GLN A 120 3.36 0.42 -0.54
N TYR A 121 2.75 -0.19 -1.56
CA TYR A 121 3.14 -1.52 -2.02
C TYR A 121 4.58 -1.52 -2.55
N ARG A 122 4.95 -0.57 -3.41
CA ARG A 122 6.30 -0.45 -3.97
C ARG A 122 7.36 -0.22 -2.90
N GLU A 123 7.08 0.63 -1.91
CA GLU A 123 7.99 0.89 -0.79
C GLU A 123 8.21 -0.38 0.04
N ARG A 124 7.12 -1.08 0.40
CA ARG A 124 7.20 -2.33 1.16
C ARG A 124 7.90 -3.43 0.37
N ASP A 125 7.60 -3.59 -0.92
CA ASP A 125 8.22 -4.60 -1.77
C ASP A 125 9.72 -4.34 -1.95
N ALA A 126 10.13 -3.08 -2.14
CA ALA A 126 11.53 -2.70 -2.20
C ALA A 126 12.28 -3.07 -0.89
N ALA A 127 11.68 -2.80 0.27
CA ALA A 127 12.26 -3.18 1.56
C ALA A 127 12.41 -4.70 1.72
N LEU A 128 11.37 -5.47 1.37
CA LEU A 128 11.39 -6.94 1.43
C LEU A 128 12.41 -7.53 0.44
N ASN A 129 12.55 -6.94 -0.75
CA ASN A 129 13.58 -7.34 -1.72
C ASN A 129 15.00 -7.05 -1.22
N GLN A 130 15.22 -5.92 -0.54
CA GLN A 130 16.51 -5.62 0.08
C GLN A 130 16.84 -6.63 1.19
N GLU A 131 15.87 -7.00 2.02
CA GLU A 131 16.04 -8.01 3.06
C GLU A 131 16.39 -9.39 2.46
N LEU A 132 15.69 -9.82 1.40
CA LEU A 132 16.02 -11.05 0.67
C LEU A 132 17.46 -11.03 0.13
N ASN A 133 17.85 -9.94 -0.54
CA ASN A 133 19.20 -9.80 -1.07
C ASN A 133 20.26 -9.86 0.03
N GLN A 134 19.99 -9.31 1.22
CA GLN A 134 20.90 -9.38 2.35
C GLN A 134 21.03 -10.82 2.86
N ILE A 135 19.91 -11.54 3.05
CA ILE A 135 19.90 -12.94 3.45
C ILE A 135 20.69 -13.82 2.45
N GLU A 136 20.55 -13.56 1.15
CA GLU A 136 21.29 -14.30 0.12
C GLU A 136 22.79 -14.01 0.14
N LYS A 137 23.18 -12.75 0.36
CA LYS A 137 24.60 -12.38 0.53
C LYS A 137 25.20 -13.02 1.78
N ASP A 138 24.51 -12.98 2.91
CA ASP A 138 24.96 -13.60 4.16
C ASP A 138 25.09 -15.11 4.00
N LYS A 139 24.16 -15.73 3.26
CA LYS A 139 24.23 -17.16 2.91
C LYS A 139 25.44 -17.48 2.05
N ALA A 140 25.70 -16.68 1.01
CA ALA A 140 26.86 -16.87 0.16
C ALA A 140 28.18 -16.69 0.94
N ALA A 141 28.25 -15.70 1.83
CA ALA A 141 29.41 -15.47 2.68
C ALA A 141 29.66 -16.64 3.65
N ALA A 142 28.61 -17.14 4.31
CA ALA A 142 28.70 -18.28 5.21
C ALA A 142 29.16 -19.56 4.49
N ILE A 143 28.65 -19.80 3.28
CA ILE A 143 29.08 -20.93 2.44
C ILE A 143 30.55 -20.74 2.01
N GLY A 144 30.95 -19.55 1.56
CA GLY A 144 32.32 -19.26 1.15
C GLY A 144 33.34 -19.46 2.27
N GLN A 145 33.01 -19.01 3.49
CA GLN A 145 33.84 -19.24 4.68
C GLN A 145 33.91 -20.73 5.04
N ALA A 146 32.80 -21.47 4.94
CA ALA A 146 32.79 -22.90 5.18
C ALA A 146 33.67 -23.67 4.17
N VAL A 147 33.61 -23.31 2.88
CA VAL A 147 34.43 -23.93 1.82
C VAL A 147 35.92 -23.62 2.03
N GLN A 148 36.29 -22.39 2.37
CA GLN A 148 37.67 -22.02 2.68
C GLN A 148 38.19 -22.73 3.94
N GLY A 149 37.36 -22.89 4.96
CA GLY A 149 37.68 -23.64 6.17
C GLY A 149 37.92 -25.13 5.89
N VAL A 150 37.07 -25.76 5.08
CA VAL A 150 37.23 -27.17 4.65
C VAL A 150 38.49 -27.35 3.80
N SER A 151 38.75 -26.42 2.86
CA SER A 151 39.96 -26.46 2.03
C SER A 151 41.22 -26.35 2.89
N SER A 152 41.24 -25.44 3.87
CA SER A 152 42.38 -25.23 4.77
C SER A 152 42.63 -26.45 5.66
N ALA A 153 41.55 -27.08 6.17
CA ALA A 153 41.62 -28.30 6.94
C ALA A 153 42.14 -29.49 6.10
N ALA A 154 41.65 -29.65 4.86
CA ALA A 154 42.10 -30.69 3.94
C ALA A 154 43.58 -30.52 3.55
N SER A 155 44.06 -29.30 3.34
CA SER A 155 45.48 -29.02 3.07
C SER A 155 46.40 -29.18 4.29
N SER A 156 45.83 -29.22 5.50
CA SER A 156 46.59 -29.40 6.75
C SER A 156 46.65 -30.86 7.23
N LEU A 157 45.91 -31.77 6.58
CA LEU A 157 46.00 -33.21 6.84
C LEU A 157 47.19 -33.78 6.03
N PRO A 158 48.22 -34.33 6.68
CA PRO A 158 49.26 -35.07 5.97
C PRO A 158 48.65 -36.35 5.37
N PHE A 159 48.86 -36.55 4.07
CA PHE A 159 48.60 -37.83 3.40
C PHE A 159 49.64 -38.87 3.82
#